data_AF-A0A1X1QH30-F1
#
_entry.id   AF-A0A1X1QH30-F1
#
_cell.length_a   1.000
_cell.length_b   1.000
_cell.length_c   1.000
_cell.angle_alpha   90.00
_cell.angle_beta   90.00
_cell.angle_gamma   90.00
#
_symmetry.space_group_name_H-M   'P 1'
#
loop_
_entity.id
_entity.type
_entity.pdbx_description
1 polymer ?
#
loop_
_entity_poly.entity_id
_entity_poly.type
_entity_poly.pdbx_seq_one_letter_code
_entity_poly.pdbx_strand_id
1 'polypeptide(L)'
;MRFLLVALSIMISTGCTTVKYNGSDSFEKKVNYPEIGKKITVFVGDHLVQKGVITEENILVVHKTINGVAYDITAKKYPQIGFDQKLDFYSPIGVIKGAFSDPIQALSLGKSAGSELCVITVFGGSACYEGEYERKKSLSERGESFQQTLIYSGRVGNKINIGYREFSNNSARPAFNNDVEYDLSSSNIIGYKGASIEVIKADNSSITYKVLRNFP
;
A
#
# COMPACT_ATOMS: atom_id res chain seq x y z
N MET A 1 -8.19 70.20 16.28
CA MET A 1 -7.57 69.02 16.94
C MET A 1 -8.67 67.99 17.13
N ARG A 2 -8.63 66.73 16.71
CA ARG A 2 -7.61 65.83 16.13
C ARG A 2 -8.44 64.78 15.34
N PHE A 3 -8.14 64.54 14.06
CA PHE A 3 -8.67 63.35 13.37
C PHE A 3 -7.80 62.16 13.74
N LEU A 4 -8.39 61.15 14.37
CA LEU A 4 -7.73 59.90 14.76
C LEU A 4 -7.72 58.98 13.54
N LEU A 5 -6.59 58.89 12.83
CA LEU A 5 -6.36 57.90 11.78
C LEU A 5 -5.96 56.57 12.44
N VAL A 6 -6.90 55.64 12.52
CA VAL A 6 -6.62 54.25 12.90
C VAL A 6 -6.13 53.52 11.66
N ALA A 7 -4.81 53.33 11.55
CA ALA A 7 -4.20 52.51 10.52
C ALA A 7 -4.44 51.02 10.83
N LEU A 8 -5.31 50.37 10.04
CA LEU A 8 -5.55 48.94 10.11
C LEU A 8 -4.36 48.21 9.44
N SER A 9 -3.43 47.73 10.25
CA SER A 9 -2.27 46.98 9.80
C SER A 9 -2.69 45.57 9.36
N ILE A 10 -2.83 45.34 8.05
CA ILE A 10 -3.11 44.02 7.46
C ILE A 10 -1.79 43.24 7.45
N MET A 11 -1.62 42.37 8.44
CA MET A 11 -0.46 41.49 8.57
C MET A 11 -0.65 40.28 7.64
N ILE A 12 -0.20 40.38 6.39
CA ILE A 12 -0.19 39.26 5.45
C ILE A 12 1.03 38.39 5.77
N SER A 13 0.85 37.33 6.56
CA SER A 13 1.90 36.34 6.80
C SER A 13 2.01 35.41 5.59
N THR A 14 2.90 35.74 4.65
CA THR A 14 3.33 34.82 3.59
C THR A 14 4.32 33.82 4.18
N GLY A 15 3.82 32.74 4.79
CA GLY A 15 4.66 31.64 5.24
C GLY A 15 5.12 30.80 4.05
N CYS A 16 6.41 30.87 3.69
CA CYS A 16 6.99 29.87 2.79
C CYS A 16 6.85 28.48 3.41
N THR A 17 6.25 27.55 2.68
CA THR A 17 6.14 26.16 3.11
C THR A 17 7.44 25.43 2.77
N THR A 18 8.19 24.98 3.78
CA THR A 18 9.41 24.19 3.58
C THR A 18 9.08 22.71 3.48
N VAL A 19 9.20 22.15 2.27
CA VAL A 19 8.98 20.71 2.00
C VAL A 19 9.94 19.86 2.84
N LYS A 20 9.39 18.80 3.46
CA LYS A 20 10.18 17.78 4.17
C LYS A 20 10.38 16.55 3.29
N TYR A 21 11.57 15.96 3.38
CA TYR A 21 11.97 14.74 2.68
C TYR A 21 12.40 13.64 3.67
N ASN A 22 11.69 13.53 4.79
CA ASN A 22 11.93 12.55 5.85
C ASN A 22 11.31 11.17 5.59
N GLY A 23 10.76 10.94 4.39
CA GLY A 23 10.15 9.68 3.99
C GLY A 23 8.67 9.56 4.35
N SER A 24 8.06 8.42 4.04
CA SER A 24 6.74 8.02 4.54
C SER A 24 6.91 7.29 5.87
N ASP A 25 5.90 7.37 6.74
CA ASP A 25 5.75 6.36 7.79
C ASP A 25 5.62 4.98 7.12
N SER A 26 6.40 4.01 7.58
CA SER A 26 6.29 2.61 7.20
C SER A 26 5.53 1.84 8.26
N PHE A 27 4.63 0.97 7.83
CA PHE A 27 3.79 0.15 8.69
C PHE A 27 4.02 -1.32 8.36
N GLU A 28 4.65 -2.03 9.27
CA GLU A 28 4.83 -3.46 9.15
C GLU A 28 3.58 -4.21 9.62
N LYS A 29 3.01 -5.01 8.75
CA LYS A 29 1.93 -5.94 9.04
C LYS A 29 2.46 -7.37 8.97
N LYS A 30 2.49 -8.05 10.11
CA LYS A 30 2.79 -9.48 10.18
C LYS A 30 1.61 -10.27 9.63
N VAL A 31 1.87 -11.11 8.64
CA VAL A 31 0.92 -12.07 8.07
C VAL A 31 1.18 -13.42 8.72
N ASN A 32 0.14 -14.01 9.30
CA ASN A 32 0.18 -15.36 9.86
C ASN A 32 -1.24 -15.93 9.77
N TYR A 33 -1.45 -16.88 8.87
CA TYR A 33 -2.77 -17.45 8.61
C TYR A 33 -2.67 -18.91 8.15
N PRO A 34 -3.63 -19.77 8.52
CA PRO A 34 -4.54 -19.64 9.66
C PRO A 34 -3.80 -19.89 10.99
N GLU A 35 -4.53 -19.80 12.10
CA GLU A 35 -4.04 -20.21 13.42
C GLU A 35 -3.65 -21.70 13.42
N ILE A 36 -2.51 -22.03 14.02
CA ILE A 36 -2.03 -23.42 14.15
C ILE A 36 -3.04 -24.25 14.94
N GLY A 37 -3.31 -25.47 14.47
CA GLY A 37 -4.21 -26.44 15.10
C GLY A 37 -5.71 -26.20 14.82
N LYS A 38 -6.08 -25.05 14.27
CA LYS A 38 -7.48 -24.73 13.95
C LYS A 38 -7.93 -25.47 12.69
N LYS A 39 -9.11 -26.09 12.78
CA LYS A 39 -9.77 -26.72 11.64
C LYS A 39 -10.49 -25.66 10.82
N ILE A 40 -10.10 -25.48 9.57
CA ILE A 40 -10.73 -24.54 8.65
C ILE A 40 -11.04 -25.19 7.31
N THR A 41 -12.03 -24.63 6.61
CA THR A 41 -12.42 -25.05 5.26
C THR A 41 -12.22 -23.89 4.31
N VAL A 42 -11.57 -24.15 3.18
CA VAL A 42 -11.36 -23.19 2.09
C VAL A 42 -11.70 -23.82 0.74
N PHE A 43 -11.80 -23.01 -0.30
CA PHE A 43 -12.17 -23.42 -1.64
C PHE A 43 -10.97 -23.39 -2.60
N VAL A 44 -11.14 -23.96 -3.79
CA VAL A 44 -10.10 -23.92 -4.84
C VAL A 44 -9.76 -22.46 -5.17
N GLY A 45 -8.47 -22.15 -5.19
CA GLY A 45 -7.94 -20.80 -5.37
C GLY A 45 -7.63 -20.06 -4.06
N ASP A 46 -8.16 -20.53 -2.94
CA ASP A 46 -7.95 -19.89 -1.64
C ASP A 46 -6.59 -20.25 -1.02
N HIS A 47 -6.13 -19.37 -0.12
CA HIS A 47 -4.89 -19.56 0.61
C HIS A 47 -5.06 -20.59 1.73
N LEU A 48 -4.14 -21.55 1.77
CA LEU A 48 -4.06 -22.56 2.81
C LEU A 48 -3.18 -22.14 3.99
N VAL A 49 -2.01 -21.57 3.69
CA VAL A 49 -1.05 -21.17 4.72
C VAL A 49 -0.40 -19.90 4.23
N GLN A 50 -0.31 -18.89 5.07
CA GLN A 50 0.39 -17.64 4.78
C GLN A 50 1.26 -17.26 5.96
N LYS A 51 2.48 -16.83 5.66
CA LYS A 51 3.37 -16.21 6.63
C LYS A 51 4.21 -15.15 5.96
N GLY A 52 4.45 -14.05 6.66
CA GLY A 52 5.30 -13.00 6.14
C GLY A 52 5.24 -11.72 6.93
N VAL A 53 5.96 -10.73 6.42
CA VAL A 53 5.85 -9.33 6.82
C VAL A 53 5.59 -8.53 5.55
N ILE A 54 4.53 -7.73 5.59
CA ILE A 54 4.22 -6.77 4.54
C ILE A 54 4.52 -5.39 5.10
N THR A 55 5.27 -4.59 4.35
CA THR A 55 5.51 -3.19 4.68
C THR A 55 4.60 -2.33 3.82
N GLU A 56 3.79 -1.51 4.45
CA GLU A 56 2.94 -0.52 3.80
C GLU A 56 3.45 0.90 4.06
N GLU A 57 3.25 1.80 3.11
CA GLU A 57 3.56 3.23 3.21
C GLU A 57 2.31 4.06 2.91
N ASN A 58 2.29 5.29 3.41
CA ASN A 58 1.23 6.23 3.09
C ASN A 58 1.36 6.74 1.65
N ILE A 59 0.23 6.82 0.97
CA ILE A 59 0.09 7.38 -0.35
C ILE A 59 -1.10 8.34 -0.38
N LEU A 60 -1.06 9.29 -1.30
CA LEU A 60 -2.21 10.08 -1.70
C LEU A 60 -2.79 9.49 -2.98
N VAL A 61 -4.09 9.20 -2.99
CA VAL A 61 -4.83 8.77 -4.18
C VAL A 61 -5.65 9.95 -4.67
N VAL A 62 -5.39 10.42 -5.88
CA VAL A 62 -6.22 11.41 -6.56
C VAL A 62 -7.15 10.66 -7.50
N HIS A 63 -8.47 10.79 -7.29
CA HIS A 63 -9.48 9.99 -8.00
C HIS A 63 -9.84 10.56 -9.38
N LYS A 64 -9.78 11.90 -9.51
CA LYS A 64 -10.04 12.63 -10.75
C LYS A 64 -8.97 13.69 -10.93
N THR A 65 -8.57 13.94 -12.19
CA THR A 65 -7.60 15.00 -12.49
C THR A 65 -8.16 16.33 -12.02
N ILE A 66 -7.40 17.03 -11.18
CA ILE A 66 -7.71 18.37 -10.70
C ILE A 66 -7.08 19.34 -11.69
N ASN A 67 -7.92 19.98 -12.50
CA ASN A 67 -7.46 20.96 -13.49
C ASN A 67 -7.29 22.32 -12.81
N GLY A 68 -6.06 22.79 -12.70
CA GLY A 68 -5.73 24.05 -12.03
C GLY A 68 -5.33 25.14 -13.02
N VAL A 69 -5.30 26.39 -12.56
CA VAL A 69 -4.92 27.53 -13.42
C VAL A 69 -3.47 27.43 -13.89
N ALA A 70 -2.57 26.97 -13.01
CA ALA A 70 -1.14 26.90 -13.28
C ALA A 70 -0.59 25.47 -13.37
N TYR A 71 -1.29 24.50 -12.78
CA TYR A 71 -0.86 23.11 -12.64
C TYR A 71 -2.05 22.17 -12.65
N ASP A 72 -1.93 21.03 -13.33
CA ASP A 72 -2.93 19.96 -13.29
C ASP A 72 -2.41 18.77 -12.49
N ILE A 73 -3.16 18.35 -11.47
CA ILE A 73 -2.82 17.20 -10.64
C ILE A 73 -3.58 15.99 -11.18
N THR A 74 -2.87 15.10 -11.88
CA THR A 74 -3.46 13.93 -12.55
C THR A 74 -4.06 12.91 -11.58
N ALA A 75 -5.09 12.19 -12.02
CA ALA A 75 -5.64 11.06 -11.27
C ALA A 75 -4.65 9.88 -11.18
N LYS A 76 -3.94 9.78 -10.06
CA LYS A 76 -3.02 8.67 -9.77
C LYS A 76 -2.70 8.55 -8.27
N LYS A 77 -1.82 7.60 -7.94
CA LYS A 77 -1.21 7.46 -6.63
C LYS A 77 0.08 8.26 -6.56
N TYR A 78 0.23 9.04 -5.49
CA TYR A 78 1.42 9.83 -5.19
C TYR A 78 2.03 9.35 -3.85
N PRO A 79 3.24 8.76 -3.87
CA PRO A 79 3.91 8.33 -2.63
C PRO A 79 4.19 9.50 -1.70
N GLN A 80 4.02 9.30 -0.39
CA GLN A 80 4.45 10.26 0.62
C GLN A 80 5.99 10.33 0.63
N ILE A 81 6.52 11.55 0.61
CA ILE A 81 7.97 11.82 0.63
C ILE A 81 8.41 12.49 1.93
N GLY A 82 7.46 13.01 2.70
CA GLY A 82 7.72 13.60 4.01
C GLY A 82 6.45 14.07 4.70
N PHE A 83 6.62 14.58 5.91
CA PHE A 83 5.55 15.15 6.72
C PHE A 83 6.11 16.04 7.83
N ASP A 84 5.27 16.93 8.34
CA ASP A 84 5.48 17.65 9.59
C ASP A 84 4.21 17.61 10.47
N GLN A 85 4.10 18.50 11.46
CA GLN A 85 2.95 18.53 12.36
C GLN A 85 1.64 18.94 11.67
N LYS A 86 1.70 19.68 10.56
CA LYS A 86 0.54 20.30 9.87
C LYS A 86 0.29 19.73 8.48
N LEU A 87 1.36 19.36 7.78
CA LEU A 87 1.32 18.98 6.36
C LEU A 87 1.88 17.58 6.14
N ASP A 88 1.31 16.90 5.15
CA ASP A 88 1.90 15.76 4.49
C ASP A 88 2.42 16.19 3.11
N PHE A 89 3.60 15.71 2.72
CA PHE A 89 4.23 16.01 1.44
C PHE A 89 4.29 14.77 0.56
N TYR A 90 3.94 14.92 -0.72
CA TYR A 90 3.90 13.83 -1.69
C TYR A 90 4.75 14.14 -2.92
N SER A 91 5.19 13.07 -3.59
CA SER A 91 5.92 13.16 -4.85
C SER A 91 5.14 13.99 -5.89
N PRO A 92 5.80 14.88 -6.66
CA PRO A 92 5.14 15.63 -7.71
C PRO A 92 5.06 14.86 -9.04
N ILE A 93 5.57 13.63 -9.12
CA ILE A 93 5.71 12.89 -10.39
C ILE A 93 4.32 12.62 -11.00
N GLY A 94 4.06 13.25 -12.14
CA GLY A 94 2.80 13.17 -12.88
C GLY A 94 1.95 14.43 -12.79
N VAL A 95 2.30 15.41 -11.96
CA VAL A 95 1.67 16.74 -12.02
C VAL A 95 2.14 17.45 -13.29
N ILE A 96 1.19 18.02 -14.04
CA ILE A 96 1.44 18.74 -15.29
C ILE A 96 1.57 20.23 -14.97
N LYS A 97 2.54 20.88 -15.60
CA LYS A 97 2.85 22.29 -15.41
C LYS A 97 2.42 23.11 -16.63
N GLY A 98 1.82 24.27 -16.40
CA GLY A 98 1.62 25.29 -17.43
C GLY A 98 2.95 25.84 -17.99
N ALA A 99 2.93 26.36 -19.22
CA ALA A 99 4.13 26.81 -19.94
C ALA A 99 4.95 27.87 -19.17
N PHE A 100 4.27 28.78 -18.47
CA PHE A 100 4.87 29.89 -17.74
C PHE A 100 4.85 29.72 -16.21
N SER A 101 4.46 28.55 -15.71
CA SER A 101 4.40 28.29 -14.27
C SER A 101 5.76 27.91 -13.70
N ASP A 102 5.97 28.14 -12.40
CA ASP A 102 7.19 27.78 -11.68
C ASP A 102 7.40 26.25 -11.65
N PRO A 103 8.65 25.76 -11.66
CA PRO A 103 8.91 24.32 -11.53
C PRO A 103 8.30 23.73 -10.25
N ILE A 104 7.80 22.51 -10.35
CA ILE A 104 7.11 21.83 -9.24
C ILE A 104 8.13 21.15 -8.33
N GLN A 105 8.03 21.37 -7.03
CA GLN A 105 8.87 20.73 -6.02
C GLN A 105 8.19 19.53 -5.35
N ALA A 106 6.93 19.68 -4.93
CA ALA A 106 6.16 18.64 -4.23
C ALA A 106 4.66 18.95 -4.27
N LEU A 107 3.85 17.96 -3.89
CA LEU A 107 2.48 18.20 -3.45
C LEU A 107 2.46 18.32 -1.92
N SER A 108 1.59 19.16 -1.37
CA SER A 108 1.34 19.22 0.08
C SER A 108 -0.16 19.17 0.38
N LEU A 109 -0.53 18.46 1.44
CA LEU A 109 -1.90 18.36 1.90
C LEU A 109 -1.98 18.61 3.41
N GLY A 110 -2.87 19.51 3.82
CA GLY A 110 -3.15 19.74 5.24
C GLY A 110 -3.73 18.50 5.92
N LYS A 111 -3.36 18.27 7.18
CA LYS A 111 -3.88 17.16 7.99
C LYS A 111 -5.33 17.35 8.43
N SER A 112 -5.86 18.57 8.32
CA SER A 112 -7.27 18.88 8.58
C SER A 112 -8.17 18.34 7.48
N ALA A 113 -9.38 17.91 7.85
CA ALA A 113 -10.39 17.46 6.89
C ALA A 113 -10.75 18.60 5.92
N GLY A 114 -10.91 18.28 4.63
CA GLY A 114 -11.24 19.25 3.58
C GLY A 114 -10.11 20.18 3.15
N SER A 115 -8.85 19.94 3.56
CA SER A 115 -7.72 20.78 3.15
C SER A 115 -7.49 20.73 1.63
N GLU A 116 -7.34 21.85 0.95
CA GLU A 116 -6.97 21.83 -0.47
C GLU A 116 -5.63 21.12 -0.73
N LEU A 117 -5.51 20.50 -1.90
CA LEU A 117 -4.26 19.90 -2.34
C LEU A 117 -3.42 20.98 -3.03
N CYS A 118 -2.24 21.26 -2.49
CA CYS A 118 -1.38 22.32 -2.99
C CYS A 118 -0.17 21.77 -3.75
N VAL A 119 0.18 22.46 -4.83
CA VAL A 119 1.45 22.33 -5.53
C VAL A 119 2.44 23.30 -4.90
N ILE A 120 3.53 22.79 -4.34
CA ILE A 120 4.65 23.59 -3.85
C ILE A 120 5.68 23.69 -4.98
N THR A 121 6.13 24.91 -5.25
CA THR A 121 7.04 25.22 -6.35
C THR A 121 8.47 25.37 -5.85
N VAL A 122 9.44 25.17 -6.74
CA VAL A 122 10.88 25.27 -6.42
C VAL A 122 11.28 26.67 -5.92
N PHE A 123 10.57 27.71 -6.36
CA PHE A 123 10.82 29.10 -5.93
C PHE A 123 10.03 29.49 -4.66
N GLY A 124 9.41 28.54 -3.98
CA GLY A 124 8.76 28.75 -2.68
C GLY A 124 7.31 29.24 -2.75
N GLY A 125 6.76 29.42 -3.96
CA GLY A 125 5.33 29.66 -4.15
C GLY A 125 4.48 28.39 -3.96
N SER A 126 3.20 28.57 -3.68
CA SER A 126 2.22 27.49 -3.61
C SER A 126 0.94 27.82 -4.39
N ALA A 127 0.31 26.80 -4.99
CA ALA A 127 -0.99 26.90 -5.64
C ALA A 127 -1.89 25.75 -5.16
N CYS A 128 -3.02 26.08 -4.54
CA CYS A 128 -3.92 25.13 -3.91
C CYS A 128 -5.20 24.94 -4.72
N TYR A 129 -5.69 23.71 -4.77
CA TYR A 129 -6.87 23.34 -5.52
C TYR A 129 -7.76 22.39 -4.73
N GLU A 130 -9.07 22.58 -4.81
CA GLU A 130 -10.06 21.61 -4.36
C GLU A 130 -10.06 20.37 -5.28
N GLY A 131 -10.35 19.20 -4.72
CA GLY A 131 -10.40 17.97 -5.51
C GLY A 131 -10.84 16.74 -4.72
N GLU A 132 -11.03 15.64 -5.46
CA GLU A 132 -11.39 14.34 -4.90
C GLU A 132 -10.13 13.48 -4.70
N TYR A 133 -9.68 13.39 -3.45
CA TYR A 133 -8.50 12.61 -3.08
C TYR A 133 -8.70 11.89 -1.74
N GLU A 134 -7.88 10.87 -1.48
CA GLU A 134 -7.90 10.09 -0.24
C GLU A 134 -6.48 9.71 0.18
N ARG A 135 -6.21 9.74 1.50
CA ARG A 135 -4.99 9.16 2.07
C ARG A 135 -5.20 7.65 2.24
N LYS A 136 -4.32 6.84 1.67
CA LYS A 136 -4.35 5.38 1.83
C LYS A 136 -2.99 4.84 2.23
N LYS A 137 -3.00 3.62 2.73
CA LYS A 137 -1.80 2.78 2.81
C LYS A 137 -1.70 1.92 1.56
N SER A 138 -0.50 1.74 1.06
CA SER A 138 -0.19 0.86 -0.07
C SER A 138 1.06 0.07 0.23
N LEU A 139 1.21 -1.11 -0.37
CA LEU A 139 2.47 -1.86 -0.32
C LEU A 139 3.63 -0.93 -0.66
N SER A 140 4.64 -0.91 0.21
CA SER A 140 5.84 -0.13 0.00
C SER A 140 6.68 -0.76 -1.10
N GLU A 141 7.14 0.05 -2.04
CA GLU A 141 8.12 -0.37 -3.05
C GLU A 141 9.56 -0.38 -2.51
N ARG A 142 9.80 0.34 -1.41
CA ARG A 142 11.13 0.53 -0.78
C ARG A 142 11.32 -0.33 0.46
N GLY A 143 10.22 -0.68 1.12
CA GLY A 143 10.18 -1.45 2.33
C GLY A 143 10.28 -2.93 2.04
N GLU A 144 11.15 -3.60 2.78
CA GLU A 144 11.28 -5.05 2.72
C GLU A 144 9.94 -5.69 3.07
N SER A 145 9.37 -6.42 2.12
CA SER A 145 8.17 -7.22 2.31
C SER A 145 8.47 -8.61 1.82
N PHE A 146 8.16 -9.61 2.64
CA PHE A 146 8.34 -11.01 2.29
C PHE A 146 7.12 -11.80 2.72
N GLN A 147 6.55 -12.59 1.82
CA GLN A 147 5.41 -13.43 2.14
C GLN A 147 5.47 -14.75 1.38
N GLN A 148 5.18 -15.84 2.09
CA GLN A 148 5.00 -17.16 1.53
C GLN A 148 3.54 -17.58 1.64
N THR A 149 3.04 -18.27 0.64
CA THR A 149 1.64 -18.70 0.58
C THR A 149 1.51 -20.08 -0.07
N LEU A 150 0.81 -21.00 0.59
CA LEU A 150 0.25 -22.20 -0.03
C LEU A 150 -1.19 -21.91 -0.46
N ILE A 151 -1.60 -22.44 -1.60
CA ILE A 151 -2.90 -22.22 -2.25
C ILE A 151 -3.49 -23.57 -2.60
N TYR A 152 -4.77 -23.76 -2.32
CA TYR A 152 -5.45 -24.99 -2.73
C TYR A 152 -5.78 -24.96 -4.23
N SER A 153 -5.21 -25.86 -5.02
CA SER A 153 -5.48 -25.93 -6.47
C SER A 153 -6.49 -27.03 -6.85
N GLY A 154 -7.05 -27.74 -5.87
CA GLY A 154 -8.04 -28.80 -6.10
C GLY A 154 -7.48 -30.21 -5.93
N ARG A 155 -8.35 -31.21 -6.14
CA ARG A 155 -8.06 -32.63 -5.98
C ARG A 155 -8.64 -33.44 -7.13
N VAL A 156 -7.87 -34.42 -7.61
CA VAL A 156 -8.31 -35.42 -8.60
C VAL A 156 -7.98 -36.82 -8.07
N GLY A 157 -9.00 -37.65 -7.84
CA GLY A 157 -8.80 -38.97 -7.24
C GLY A 157 -8.20 -38.87 -5.84
N ASN A 158 -7.03 -39.45 -5.61
CA ASN A 158 -6.26 -39.30 -4.35
C ASN A 158 -5.19 -38.22 -4.41
N LYS A 159 -4.98 -37.59 -5.57
CA LYS A 159 -3.96 -36.57 -5.78
C LYS A 159 -4.50 -35.19 -5.46
N ILE A 160 -3.82 -34.48 -4.57
CA ILE A 160 -4.13 -33.12 -4.20
C ILE A 160 -3.08 -32.18 -4.80
N ASN A 161 -3.54 -31.07 -5.39
CA ASN A 161 -2.68 -30.07 -6.01
C ASN A 161 -2.63 -28.82 -5.13
N ILE A 162 -1.42 -28.33 -4.88
CA ILE A 162 -1.17 -27.17 -4.04
C ILE A 162 -0.26 -26.22 -4.81
N GLY A 163 -0.73 -25.00 -5.02
CA GLY A 163 0.09 -23.92 -5.53
C GLY A 163 0.93 -23.31 -4.41
N TYR A 164 2.18 -23.00 -4.68
CA TYR A 164 3.03 -22.22 -3.81
C TYR A 164 3.35 -20.88 -4.46
N ARG A 165 3.25 -19.79 -3.69
CA ARG A 165 3.67 -18.44 -4.10
C ARG A 165 4.58 -17.82 -3.05
N GLU A 166 5.64 -17.17 -3.50
CA GLU A 166 6.53 -16.35 -2.67
C GLU A 166 6.62 -14.94 -3.25
N PHE A 167 6.45 -13.94 -2.39
CA PHE A 167 6.56 -12.53 -2.71
C PHE A 167 7.72 -11.92 -1.93
N SER A 168 8.56 -11.12 -2.60
CA SER A 168 9.64 -10.35 -2.00
C SER A 168 9.71 -8.98 -2.68
N ASN A 169 9.69 -7.89 -1.91
CA ASN A 169 9.83 -6.54 -2.44
C ASN A 169 11.30 -6.13 -2.53
N ASN A 170 11.78 -5.92 -3.79
CA ASN A 170 12.66 -4.81 -4.20
C ASN A 170 12.95 -4.77 -5.72
N SER A 171 12.47 -5.72 -6.53
CA SER A 171 12.49 -5.59 -8.00
C SER A 171 11.77 -6.77 -8.62
N ALA A 172 11.12 -6.52 -9.76
CA ALA A 172 10.45 -7.41 -10.72
C ALA A 172 10.88 -8.90 -10.79
N ARG A 173 10.85 -9.62 -9.67
CA ARG A 173 10.95 -11.07 -9.61
C ARG A 173 9.52 -11.59 -9.67
N PRO A 174 9.16 -12.40 -10.66
CA PRO A 174 7.88 -13.09 -10.66
C PRO A 174 7.70 -13.78 -9.32
N ALA A 175 6.49 -13.73 -8.76
CA ALA A 175 6.18 -14.60 -7.64
C ALA A 175 6.58 -16.03 -8.04
N PHE A 176 7.47 -16.66 -7.27
CA PHE A 176 7.87 -18.03 -7.57
C PHE A 176 6.64 -18.90 -7.41
N ASN A 177 6.06 -19.30 -8.54
CA ASN A 177 4.88 -20.13 -8.59
C ASN A 177 5.32 -21.56 -8.88
N ASN A 178 5.11 -22.46 -7.92
CA ASN A 178 5.30 -23.89 -8.13
C ASN A 178 4.00 -24.60 -7.79
N ASP A 179 3.55 -25.48 -8.67
CA ASP A 179 2.48 -26.42 -8.36
C ASP A 179 3.11 -27.72 -7.89
N VAL A 180 2.65 -28.22 -6.74
CA VAL A 180 3.10 -29.49 -6.18
C VAL A 180 1.91 -30.42 -5.97
N GLU A 181 2.12 -31.69 -6.31
CA GLU A 181 1.14 -32.75 -6.18
C GLU A 181 1.51 -33.69 -5.03
N TYR A 182 0.51 -34.07 -4.23
CA TYR A 182 0.67 -35.06 -3.17
C TYR A 182 -0.39 -36.16 -3.30
N ASP A 183 -0.03 -37.40 -2.97
CA ASP A 183 -0.98 -38.52 -2.91
C ASP A 183 -1.49 -38.73 -1.48
N LEU A 184 -2.77 -38.44 -1.26
CA LEU A 184 -3.44 -38.56 0.03
C LEU A 184 -3.61 -40.02 0.50
N SER A 185 -3.41 -41.01 -0.37
CA SER A 185 -3.40 -42.42 0.03
C SER A 185 -2.12 -42.80 0.79
N SER A 186 -1.04 -42.06 0.56
CA SER A 186 0.26 -42.29 1.23
C SER A 186 0.35 -41.56 2.57
N SER A 187 -0.21 -40.34 2.65
CA SER A 187 -0.22 -39.53 3.86
C SER A 187 -1.31 -38.46 3.77
N ASN A 188 -2.03 -38.22 4.87
CA ASN A 188 -2.94 -37.07 4.99
C ASN A 188 -2.21 -35.79 5.41
N ILE A 189 -0.92 -35.88 5.77
CA ILE A 189 -0.07 -34.72 6.07
C ILE A 189 0.70 -34.35 4.81
N ILE A 190 0.58 -33.09 4.40
CA ILE A 190 1.35 -32.51 3.29
C ILE A 190 2.26 -31.41 3.84
N GLY A 191 3.46 -31.30 3.27
CA GLY A 191 4.45 -30.33 3.71
C GLY A 191 5.23 -29.74 2.55
N TYR A 192 5.44 -28.43 2.59
CA TYR A 192 6.20 -27.70 1.58
C TYR A 192 6.93 -26.51 2.22
N LYS A 193 8.22 -26.37 1.90
CA LYS A 193 9.10 -25.30 2.43
C LYS A 193 8.97 -25.05 3.94
N GLY A 194 8.83 -26.13 4.72
CA GLY A 194 8.73 -26.08 6.18
C GLY A 194 7.32 -25.84 6.73
N ALA A 195 6.35 -25.40 5.93
CA ALA A 195 4.94 -25.46 6.35
C ALA A 195 4.43 -26.91 6.26
N SER A 196 3.52 -27.29 7.15
CA SER A 196 2.81 -28.57 7.10
C SER A 196 1.36 -28.44 7.53
N ILE A 197 0.49 -29.14 6.80
CA ILE A 197 -0.93 -29.22 7.11
C ILE A 197 -1.39 -30.67 7.15
N GLU A 198 -2.39 -30.93 7.98
CA GLU A 198 -3.14 -32.17 8.01
C GLU A 198 -4.45 -31.99 7.24
N VAL A 199 -4.61 -32.72 6.15
CA VAL A 199 -5.83 -32.78 5.35
C VAL A 199 -6.84 -33.68 6.06
N ILE A 200 -8.01 -33.12 6.38
CA ILE A 200 -9.10 -33.86 7.05
C ILE A 200 -10.13 -34.33 6.02
N LYS A 201 -10.45 -33.45 5.06
CA LYS A 201 -11.36 -33.74 3.95
C LYS A 201 -10.96 -32.86 2.77
N ALA A 202 -10.95 -33.41 1.57
CA ALA A 202 -10.70 -32.63 0.35
C ALA A 202 -11.53 -33.23 -0.79
N ASP A 203 -12.14 -32.37 -1.58
CA ASP A 203 -12.85 -32.69 -2.81
C ASP A 203 -12.42 -31.75 -3.95
N ASN A 204 -13.05 -31.84 -5.12
CA ASN A 204 -12.67 -31.03 -6.28
C ASN A 204 -12.95 -29.52 -6.14
N SER A 205 -13.61 -29.09 -5.07
CA SER A 205 -14.04 -27.71 -4.83
C SER A 205 -13.57 -27.12 -3.51
N SER A 206 -13.34 -27.95 -2.49
CA SER A 206 -13.05 -27.52 -1.14
C SER A 206 -12.08 -28.45 -0.41
N ILE A 207 -11.44 -27.90 0.61
CA ILE A 207 -10.56 -28.62 1.53
C ILE A 207 -10.79 -28.16 2.96
N THR A 208 -10.98 -29.12 3.85
CA THR A 208 -10.94 -28.95 5.30
C THR A 208 -9.61 -29.50 5.82
N TYR A 209 -8.86 -28.68 6.54
CA TYR A 209 -7.52 -29.02 7.02
C TYR A 209 -7.20 -28.35 8.36
N LYS A 210 -6.05 -28.71 8.94
CA LYS A 210 -5.42 -28.05 10.08
C LYS A 210 -3.98 -27.71 9.75
N VAL A 211 -3.51 -26.53 10.14
CA VAL A 211 -2.08 -26.22 10.09
C VAL A 211 -1.40 -26.88 11.28
N LEU A 212 -0.40 -27.71 11.01
CA LEU A 212 0.45 -28.32 12.03
C LEU A 212 1.66 -27.42 12.31
N ARG A 213 2.23 -26.83 11.26
CA ARG A 213 3.36 -25.92 11.32
C ARG A 213 3.24 -24.88 10.20
N ASN A 214 3.41 -23.60 10.54
CA ASN A 214 3.51 -22.55 9.53
C ASN A 214 4.94 -22.51 8.96
N PHE A 215 5.17 -21.76 7.88
CA PHE A 215 6.49 -21.47 7.34
C PHE A 215 7.47 -21.02 8.44
N PRO A 216 8.79 -21.23 8.25
CA PRO A 216 9.82 -20.78 9.19
C PRO A 216 9.80 -19.26 9.43
#